data_AF-A0A834IUK8-F1
#
_entry.id   AF-A0A834IUK8-F1
#
_cell.length_a   1.000
_cell.length_b   1.000
_cell.length_c   1.000
_cell.angle_alpha   90.00
_cell.angle_beta   90.00
_cell.angle_gamma   90.00
#
_symmetry.space_group_name_H-M   'P 1'
#
loop_
_entity.id
_entity.type
_entity.pdbx_description
1 polymer ?
#
loop_
_entity_poly.entity_id
_entity_poly.type
_entity_poly.pdbx_seq_one_letter_code
_entity_poly.pdbx_strand_id
1 'polypeptide(L)'
;MDMNEETIYEDIDDLLKRHRQEKKDLQAKIQSLKKSIPKGDKKKKKELTDEIAQLERDLEDRHTRELKEVKGTEVELIGNSDTCSESIGDNINENLTEKVPTKVSRAQKRREKKEHEAREREKRILEQAEKNREGPRMEIVYI
;
A
#
# COMPACT_ATOMS: atom_id res chain seq x y z
N MET A 1 2.61 39.32 -33.60
CA MET A 1 3.16 39.58 -32.26
C MET A 1 2.54 38.54 -31.37
N ASP A 2 3.21 37.40 -31.28
CA ASP A 2 2.81 36.28 -30.44
C ASP A 2 3.28 36.59 -29.03
N MET A 3 2.35 36.90 -28.12
CA MET A 3 2.62 37.02 -26.68
C MET A 3 1.36 36.58 -25.91
N ASN A 4 0.91 35.34 -26.15
CA ASN A 4 0.06 34.64 -25.18
C ASN A 4 0.99 33.94 -24.18
N GLU A 5 1.64 34.73 -23.34
CA GLU A 5 2.31 34.23 -22.14
C GLU A 5 1.48 34.67 -20.94
N GLU A 6 0.23 34.19 -20.94
CA GLU A 6 -0.66 34.30 -19.80
C GLU A 6 -0.15 33.27 -18.79
N THR A 7 0.73 33.72 -17.89
CA THR A 7 1.14 32.95 -16.72
C THR A 7 -0.11 32.71 -15.87
N ILE A 8 -0.78 31.58 -16.12
CA ILE A 8 -1.89 31.10 -15.32
C ILE A 8 -1.30 30.79 -13.93
N TYR A 9 -1.52 31.70 -12.99
CA TYR A 9 -1.36 31.39 -11.57
C TYR A 9 -2.41 30.34 -11.24
N GLU A 10 -2.04 29.05 -11.31
CA GLU A 10 -2.86 27.97 -10.78
C GLU A 10 -3.04 28.22 -9.27
N ASP A 11 -4.29 28.41 -8.85
CA ASP A 11 -4.63 28.46 -7.42
C ASP A 11 -4.17 27.16 -6.74
N ILE A 12 -3.62 27.26 -5.53
CA ILE A 12 -3.10 26.11 -4.76
C ILE A 12 -4.19 25.03 -4.64
N ASP A 13 -5.45 25.44 -4.49
CA ASP A 13 -6.59 24.53 -4.42
C ASP A 13 -6.83 23.76 -5.72
N ASP A 14 -6.66 24.41 -6.87
CA ASP A 14 -6.81 23.79 -8.18
C ASP A 14 -5.62 22.87 -8.50
N LEU A 15 -4.41 23.26 -8.10
CA LEU A 15 -3.23 22.40 -8.14
C LEU A 15 -3.44 21.11 -7.33
N LEU A 16 -3.96 21.23 -6.10
CA LEU A 16 -4.27 20.07 -5.25
C LEU A 16 -5.40 19.20 -5.80
N LYS A 17 -6.41 19.79 -6.48
CA LYS A 17 -7.44 19.02 -7.20
C LYS A 17 -6.82 18.23 -8.35
N ARG A 18 -5.94 18.84 -9.14
CA ARG A 18 -5.20 18.18 -10.23
C ARG A 18 -4.35 17.04 -9.69
N HIS A 19 -3.57 17.26 -8.63
CA HIS A 19 -2.76 16.19 -7.98
C HIS A 19 -3.61 15.01 -7.55
N ARG A 20 -4.77 15.27 -6.93
CA ARG A 20 -5.72 14.21 -6.54
C ARG A 20 -6.25 13.43 -7.75
N GLN A 21 -6.54 14.11 -8.85
CA GLN A 21 -7.00 13.48 -10.07
C GLN A 21 -5.90 12.63 -10.71
N GLU A 22 -4.69 13.16 -10.84
CA GLU A 22 -3.54 12.43 -11.37
C GLU A 22 -3.21 11.18 -10.55
N LYS A 23 -3.29 11.24 -9.21
CA LYS A 23 -3.12 10.07 -8.35
C LYS A 23 -4.19 9.00 -8.63
N LYS A 24 -5.46 9.41 -8.84
CA LYS A 24 -6.53 8.46 -9.19
C LYS A 24 -6.31 7.82 -10.56
N ASP A 25 -5.94 8.61 -11.55
CA ASP A 25 -5.71 8.13 -12.92
C ASP A 25 -4.50 7.20 -12.98
N LEU A 26 -3.43 7.51 -12.24
CA LEU A 26 -2.29 6.62 -12.10
C LEU A 26 -2.70 5.28 -11.46
N GLN A 27 -3.49 5.29 -10.39
CA GLN A 27 -3.98 4.05 -9.76
C GLN A 27 -4.88 3.23 -10.71
N ALA A 28 -5.74 3.87 -11.49
CA ALA A 28 -6.54 3.20 -12.50
C ALA A 28 -5.66 2.54 -13.58
N LYS A 29 -4.64 3.25 -14.06
CA LYS A 29 -3.64 2.73 -15.02
C LYS A 29 -2.87 1.55 -14.43
N ILE A 30 -2.38 1.66 -13.19
CA ILE A 30 -1.68 0.58 -12.47
C ILE A 30 -2.56 -0.67 -12.38
N GLN A 31 -3.84 -0.52 -12.05
CA GLN A 31 -4.75 -1.66 -11.97
C GLN A 31 -4.98 -2.33 -13.33
N SER A 32 -5.09 -1.54 -14.40
CA SER A 32 -5.19 -2.07 -15.77
C SER A 32 -3.93 -2.86 -16.16
N LEU A 33 -2.75 -2.27 -15.92
CA LEU A 33 -1.45 -2.90 -16.19
C LEU A 33 -1.28 -4.20 -15.39
N LYS A 34 -1.66 -4.22 -14.11
CA LYS A 34 -1.60 -5.44 -13.29
C LYS A 34 -2.53 -6.54 -13.80
N LYS A 35 -3.66 -6.19 -14.42
CA LYS A 35 -4.63 -7.15 -14.98
C LYS A 35 -4.22 -7.70 -16.34
N SER A 36 -3.44 -6.96 -17.13
CA SER A 36 -2.99 -7.40 -18.45
C SER A 36 -1.92 -8.49 -18.39
N ILE A 37 -1.18 -8.60 -17.27
CA ILE A 37 -0.17 -9.64 -17.09
C ILE A 37 -0.81 -10.98 -16.73
N PRO A 38 -0.51 -12.08 -17.46
CA PRO A 38 -0.91 -13.42 -17.09
C PRO A 38 -0.30 -13.85 -15.74
N LYS A 39 -1.07 -14.59 -14.93
CA LYS A 39 -0.69 -15.00 -13.56
C LYS A 39 0.64 -15.78 -13.45
N GLY A 40 1.08 -16.42 -14.54
CA GLY A 40 2.29 -17.23 -14.59
C GLY A 40 3.56 -16.48 -15.04
N ASP A 41 3.43 -15.28 -15.61
CA ASP A 41 4.56 -14.55 -16.18
C ASP A 41 5.27 -13.71 -15.10
N LYS A 42 6.13 -14.39 -14.33
CA LYS A 42 6.85 -13.80 -13.19
C LYS A 42 7.82 -12.70 -13.60
N LYS A 43 8.42 -12.81 -14.80
CA LYS A 43 9.40 -11.85 -15.29
C LYS A 43 8.71 -10.51 -15.58
N LYS A 44 7.65 -10.54 -16.40
CA LYS A 44 6.86 -9.34 -16.69
C LYS A 44 6.24 -8.73 -15.44
N LYS A 45 5.76 -9.57 -14.50
CA LYS A 45 5.21 -9.09 -13.23
C LYS A 45 6.24 -8.31 -12.39
N LYS A 46 7.50 -8.75 -12.39
CA LYS A 46 8.58 -8.04 -11.70
C LYS A 46 8.88 -6.71 -12.39
N GLU A 47 9.11 -6.75 -13.70
CA GLU A 47 9.37 -5.54 -14.51
C GLU A 47 8.25 -4.51 -14.34
N LEU A 48 6.98 -4.91 -14.40
CA LEU A 48 5.86 -4.01 -14.19
C LEU A 48 5.80 -3.48 -12.75
N THR A 49 6.20 -4.26 -11.75
CA THR A 49 6.22 -3.77 -10.35
C THR A 49 7.30 -2.70 -10.17
N ASP A 50 8.47 -2.91 -10.77
CA ASP A 50 9.58 -1.94 -10.74
C ASP A 50 9.19 -0.66 -11.50
N GLU A 51 8.55 -0.78 -12.67
CA GLU A 51 8.02 0.35 -13.45
C GLU A 51 6.94 1.13 -12.69
N ILE A 52 6.01 0.43 -12.01
CA ILE A 52 4.98 1.07 -11.18
C ILE A 52 5.63 1.88 -10.05
N ALA A 53 6.65 1.33 -9.38
CA ALA A 53 7.36 2.02 -8.30
C ALA A 53 8.08 3.27 -8.81
N GLN A 54 8.60 3.24 -10.04
CA GLN A 54 9.19 4.42 -10.69
C GLN A 54 8.12 5.47 -11.01
N LEU A 55 7.00 5.08 -11.62
CA LEU A 55 5.90 5.99 -11.96
C LEU A 55 5.28 6.67 -10.73
N GLU A 56 5.12 5.94 -9.62
CA GLU A 56 4.61 6.50 -8.36
C GLU A 56 5.59 7.51 -7.76
N ARG A 57 6.90 7.22 -7.81
CA ARG A 57 7.95 8.13 -7.34
C ARG A 57 8.01 9.40 -8.19
N ASP A 58 8.07 9.26 -9.50
CA ASP A 58 8.16 10.39 -10.42
C ASP A 58 6.93 11.31 -10.29
N LEU A 59 5.74 10.75 -10.04
CA LEU A 59 4.55 11.55 -9.78
C LEU A 59 4.67 12.36 -8.48
N GLU A 60 5.09 11.71 -7.39
CA GLU A 60 5.25 12.36 -6.09
C GLU A 60 6.37 13.43 -6.12
N ASP A 61 7.49 13.14 -6.78
CA ASP A 61 8.59 14.09 -6.95
C ASP A 61 8.13 15.33 -7.74
N ARG A 62 7.31 15.15 -8.78
CA ARG A 62 6.70 16.28 -9.50
C ARG A 62 5.73 17.06 -8.62
N HIS A 63 4.81 16.40 -7.92
CA HIS A 63 3.84 17.06 -7.04
C HIS A 63 4.53 17.85 -5.92
N THR A 64 5.56 17.28 -5.31
CA THR A 64 6.33 17.95 -4.25
C THR A 64 7.11 19.15 -4.79
N ARG A 65 7.66 19.07 -6.01
CA ARG A 65 8.31 20.21 -6.67
C ARG A 65 7.31 21.32 -7.00
N GLU A 66 6.17 21.00 -7.59
CA GLU A 66 5.12 21.98 -7.92
C GLU A 66 4.62 22.70 -6.66
N LEU A 67 4.43 21.97 -5.55
CA LEU A 67 4.06 22.58 -4.26
C LEU A 67 5.16 23.48 -3.70
N LYS A 68 6.43 23.11 -3.87
CA LYS A 68 7.57 23.95 -3.43
C LYS A 68 7.71 25.20 -4.30
N GLU A 69 7.48 25.09 -5.60
CA GLU A 69 7.51 26.22 -6.53
C GLU A 69 6.43 27.23 -6.16
N VAL A 70 5.18 26.79 -5.98
CA VAL A 70 4.09 27.72 -5.60
C VAL A 70 4.33 28.36 -4.23
N LYS A 71 4.77 27.59 -3.23
CA LYS A 71 5.13 28.15 -1.90
C LYS A 71 6.37 29.05 -1.94
N GLY A 72 7.35 28.72 -2.77
CA GLY A 72 8.58 29.50 -2.94
C GLY A 72 8.33 30.82 -3.66
N THR A 73 7.45 30.82 -4.67
CA THR A 73 7.01 32.05 -5.34
C THR A 73 6.21 32.96 -4.42
N GLU A 74 5.45 32.39 -3.48
CA GLU A 74 4.76 33.16 -2.44
C GLU A 74 5.76 33.89 -1.52
N VAL A 75 6.90 33.25 -1.20
CA VAL A 75 7.96 33.85 -0.37
C VAL A 75 8.77 34.93 -1.12
N GLU A 76 9.02 34.79 -2.43
CA GLU A 76 9.71 35.84 -3.20
C GLU A 76 8.84 37.10 -3.43
N LEU A 77 7.52 36.97 -3.45
CA LEU A 77 6.58 38.10 -3.46
C LEU A 77 6.46 38.79 -2.07
N ILE A 78 6.78 38.08 -0.99
CA ILE A 78 6.73 38.56 0.41
C ILE A 78 8.15 38.90 0.90
N GLY A 79 9.04 39.39 0.03
CA GLY A 79 10.32 40.00 0.41
C GLY A 79 10.19 41.32 1.18
N ASN A 80 9.10 41.55 1.91
CA ASN A 80 8.80 42.77 2.65
C ASN A 80 8.06 42.57 3.98
N SER A 81 7.97 41.35 4.53
CA SER A 81 7.54 41.21 5.92
C SER A 81 8.05 39.93 6.55
N ASP A 82 9.08 40.09 7.39
CA ASP A 82 9.36 39.19 8.50
C ASP A 82 8.09 38.96 9.31
N THR A 83 7.47 37.79 9.20
CA THR A 83 6.71 37.21 10.32
C THR A 83 6.62 35.70 10.17
N CYS A 84 7.25 35.00 11.12
CA CYS A 84 6.98 33.61 11.43
C CYS A 84 5.47 33.39 11.65
N SER A 85 4.83 32.52 10.88
CA SER A 85 3.56 31.87 11.27
C SER A 85 3.35 30.66 10.35
N GLU A 86 3.63 29.44 10.82
CA GLU A 86 2.75 28.57 11.61
C GLU A 86 1.95 27.62 10.70
N SER A 87 2.26 26.33 10.86
CA SER A 87 1.36 25.20 10.66
C SER A 87 0.64 25.05 9.31
N ILE A 88 1.31 24.44 8.33
CA ILE A 88 0.67 23.41 7.48
C ILE A 88 1.55 22.17 7.51
N GLY A 89 1.71 21.64 8.72
CA GLY A 89 2.13 20.26 8.93
C GLY A 89 0.98 19.34 8.51
N ASP A 90 1.33 18.36 7.67
CA ASP A 90 0.77 17.02 7.70
C ASP A 90 -0.75 16.91 7.68
N ASN A 91 -1.33 17.15 6.51
CA ASN A 91 -2.59 16.49 6.12
C ASN A 91 -2.33 15.39 5.09
N ILE A 92 -1.33 14.56 5.34
CA ILE A 92 -1.24 13.23 4.75
C ILE A 92 -0.98 12.23 5.88
N ASN A 93 -2.08 11.60 6.31
CA ASN A 93 -2.13 10.27 6.93
C ASN A 93 -2.00 10.14 8.46
N GLU A 94 -2.72 10.96 9.22
CA GLU A 94 -3.17 10.56 10.57
C GLU A 94 -4.56 9.88 10.56
N ASN A 95 -4.70 8.84 9.73
CA ASN A 95 -5.78 7.88 9.89
C ASN A 95 -5.23 6.43 9.89
N LEU A 96 -4.14 6.23 10.64
CA LEU A 96 -3.50 4.92 10.83
C LEU A 96 -3.25 4.57 12.31
N THR A 97 -4.08 5.09 13.22
CA THR A 97 -4.02 4.70 14.66
C THR A 97 -5.37 4.34 15.25
N GLU A 98 -6.44 4.22 14.46
CA GLU A 98 -7.46 3.25 14.81
C GLU A 98 -6.94 1.88 14.36
N LYS A 99 -6.93 0.92 15.29
CA LYS A 99 -6.71 -0.51 15.01
C LYS A 99 -7.86 -1.01 14.12
N VAL A 100 -7.92 -0.56 12.88
CA VAL A 100 -8.76 -1.17 11.86
C VAL A 100 -8.23 -2.59 11.74
N PRO A 101 -9.03 -3.65 11.98
CA PRO A 101 -8.57 -5.01 11.78
C PRO A 101 -8.10 -5.10 10.33
N THR A 102 -6.78 -5.19 10.14
CA THR A 102 -6.18 -5.35 8.82
C THR A 102 -6.84 -6.58 8.24
N LYS A 103 -7.63 -6.38 7.17
CA LYS A 103 -8.43 -7.45 6.59
C LYS A 103 -7.45 -8.57 6.22
N VAL A 104 -7.47 -9.65 6.99
CA VAL A 104 -6.60 -10.81 6.79
C VAL A 104 -6.63 -11.17 5.32
N SER A 105 -5.46 -11.16 4.70
CA SER A 105 -5.35 -11.38 3.27
C SER A 105 -5.99 -12.71 2.90
N ARG A 106 -6.63 -12.81 1.73
CA ARG A 106 -7.19 -14.07 1.25
C ARG A 106 -6.15 -15.21 1.22
N ALA A 107 -4.87 -14.87 1.03
CA ALA A 107 -3.76 -15.82 1.12
C ALA A 107 -3.47 -16.25 2.57
N GLN A 108 -3.53 -15.31 3.52
CA GLN A 108 -3.38 -15.57 4.94
C GLN A 108 -4.52 -16.46 5.45
N LYS A 109 -5.78 -16.14 5.11
CA LYS A 109 -6.95 -16.97 5.43
C LYS A 109 -6.87 -18.38 4.86
N ARG A 110 -6.25 -18.57 3.69
CA ARG A 110 -5.98 -19.90 3.11
C ARG A 110 -4.91 -20.67 3.87
N ARG A 111 -3.84 -20.00 4.32
CA ARG A 111 -2.78 -20.61 5.16
C ARG A 111 -3.34 -21.00 6.53
N GLU A 112 -4.05 -20.09 7.18
CA GLU A 112 -4.70 -20.31 8.48
C GLU A 112 -5.71 -21.46 8.42
N LYS A 113 -6.53 -21.54 7.36
CA LYS A 113 -7.46 -22.67 7.17
C LYS A 113 -6.71 -24.01 7.05
N LYS A 114 -5.60 -24.05 6.29
CA LYS A 114 -4.77 -25.26 6.13
C LYS A 114 -4.11 -25.66 7.45
N GLU A 115 -3.60 -24.69 8.19
CA GLU A 115 -2.94 -24.92 9.48
C GLU A 115 -3.94 -25.39 10.55
N HIS A 116 -5.14 -24.81 10.57
CA HIS A 116 -6.21 -25.25 11.47
C HIS A 116 -6.61 -26.70 11.21
N GLU A 117 -6.85 -27.07 9.95
CA GLU A 117 -7.22 -28.44 9.59
C GLU A 117 -6.09 -29.44 9.90
N ALA A 118 -4.82 -29.05 9.70
CA ALA A 118 -3.68 -29.86 10.07
C ALA A 118 -3.60 -30.10 11.59
N ARG A 119 -3.80 -29.04 12.38
CA ARG A 119 -3.78 -29.11 13.84
C ARG A 119 -4.92 -29.99 14.39
N GLU A 120 -6.11 -29.92 13.80
CA GLU A 120 -7.23 -30.79 14.22
C GLU A 120 -6.98 -32.25 13.86
N ARG A 121 -6.41 -32.54 12.68
CA ARG A 121 -6.02 -33.90 12.32
C ARG A 121 -4.96 -34.46 13.26
N GLU A 122 -3.95 -33.67 13.59
CA GLU A 122 -2.88 -34.07 14.50
C GLU A 122 -3.43 -34.35 15.91
N LYS A 123 -4.32 -33.50 16.43
CA LYS A 123 -5.02 -33.74 17.69
C LYS A 123 -5.81 -35.05 17.68
N ARG A 124 -6.53 -35.35 16.60
CA ARG A 124 -7.29 -36.60 16.47
C ARG A 124 -6.40 -37.83 16.43
N ILE A 125 -5.25 -37.74 15.75
CA ILE A 125 -4.25 -38.81 15.72
C ILE A 125 -3.65 -39.02 17.11
N LEU A 126 -3.32 -37.94 17.82
CA LEU A 126 -2.75 -38.00 19.16
C LEU A 126 -3.72 -38.62 20.17
N GLU A 127 -4.98 -38.20 20.16
CA GLU A 127 -6.02 -38.76 21.04
C GLU A 127 -6.27 -40.25 20.76
N GLN A 128 -6.28 -40.64 19.48
CA GLN A 128 -6.37 -42.06 19.12
C GLN A 128 -5.10 -42.84 19.52
N ALA A 129 -3.92 -42.23 19.42
CA ALA A 129 -2.67 -42.85 19.86
C ALA A 129 -2.63 -43.01 21.38
N GLU A 130 -3.16 -42.06 22.15
CA GLU A 130 -3.28 -42.14 23.61
C GLU A 130 -4.28 -43.23 24.03
N LYS A 131 -5.47 -43.28 23.40
CA LYS A 131 -6.44 -44.37 23.61
C LYS A 131 -5.90 -45.74 23.20
N ASN A 132 -5.12 -45.80 22.12
CA ASN A 132 -4.47 -47.04 21.67
C ASN A 132 -3.30 -47.43 22.58
N ARG A 133 -2.60 -46.45 23.19
CA ARG A 133 -1.57 -46.68 24.20
C ARG A 133 -2.14 -47.32 25.46
N GLU A 134 -3.34 -46.91 25.86
CA GLU A 134 -4.07 -47.49 27.01
C GLU A 134 -4.83 -48.78 26.65
N GLY A 135 -4.81 -49.20 25.38
CA GLY A 135 -5.48 -50.42 24.92
C GLY A 135 -4.65 -51.69 25.16
N PRO A 136 -5.29 -52.85 25.35
CA PRO A 136 -4.64 -54.13 25.68
C PRO A 136 -3.73 -54.71 24.58
N ARG A 137 -3.54 -54.00 23.46
CA ARG A 137 -2.62 -54.37 22.37
C ARG A 137 -1.19 -53.82 22.55
N MET A 138 -0.98 -52.85 23.45
CA MET A 138 0.32 -52.22 23.71
C MET A 138 0.98 -52.72 25.01
N GLU A 139 0.30 -53.58 25.79
CA GLU A 139 0.95 -54.38 26.82
C GLU A 139 1.87 -55.38 26.13
N ILE A 140 3.11 -54.95 25.89
CA ILE A 140 4.22 -55.89 25.69
C ILE A 140 4.34 -56.63 27.01
N VAL A 141 3.73 -57.81 27.06
CA VAL A 141 3.98 -58.81 28.10
C VAL A 141 5.45 -59.16 27.99
N TYR A 142 6.27 -58.59 28.87
CA TYR A 142 7.62 -59.08 29.09
C TYR A 142 7.48 -60.46 29.75
N ILE A 143 7.64 -61.51 28.94
CA ILE A 143 7.84 -62.90 29.39
C ILE A 143 9.32 -63.10 29.66
#